data_AF-A0A420FGL3-F1
#
_entry.id   AF-A0A420FGL3-F1
#
_cell.length_a   1.000
_cell.length_b   1.000
_cell.length_c   1.000
_cell.angle_alpha   90.00
_cell.angle_beta   90.00
_cell.angle_gamma   90.00
#
_symmetry.space_group_name_H-M   'P 1'
#
loop_
_entity.id
_entity.type
_entity.pdbx_description
1 polymer ?
#
loop_
_entity_poly.entity_id
_entity_poly.type
_entity_poly.pdbx_seq_one_letter_code
_entity_poly.pdbx_strand_id
1 'polypeptide(L)'
;MENLNEGEELAFHSNIYINKKRKCLPLIDFSFIEFDESTDRSVFRIHEYLNTSIYLFKTGRSYHGYALKKLTPNAWKSYLGFLLLQNRPGNSFEIVDSRWIGHSLEQNFSALRLSNNSKFYLQYPHFSGVF
;
A
#
# COMPACT_ATOMS: atom_id res chain seq x y z
N MET A 1 -8.99 30.53 -2.91
CA MET A 1 -8.51 29.15 -2.64
C MET A 1 -9.72 28.25 -2.77
N GLU A 2 -9.60 27.17 -3.52
CA GLU A 2 -10.67 26.17 -3.69
C GLU A 2 -10.31 24.92 -2.87
N ASN A 3 -11.32 24.32 -2.24
CA ASN A 3 -11.20 23.05 -1.53
C ASN A 3 -11.59 21.90 -2.47
N LEU A 4 -11.27 20.66 -2.08
CA LEU A 4 -11.79 19.49 -2.79
C LEU A 4 -13.32 19.43 -2.68
N ASN A 5 -13.98 19.22 -3.80
CA ASN A 5 -15.43 19.06 -3.92
C ASN A 5 -15.86 17.60 -3.69
N GLU A 6 -17.18 17.38 -3.58
CA GLU A 6 -17.74 16.02 -3.63
C GLU A 6 -17.33 15.34 -4.94
N GLY A 7 -16.80 14.12 -4.83
CA GLY A 7 -16.28 13.35 -5.96
C GLY A 7 -14.79 13.56 -6.28
N GLU A 8 -14.13 14.56 -5.69
CA GLU A 8 -12.70 14.82 -5.93
C GLU A 8 -11.83 14.13 -4.87
N GLU A 9 -11.01 13.18 -5.29
CA GLU A 9 -10.22 12.33 -4.38
C GLU A 9 -8.73 12.67 -4.41
N LEU A 10 -8.12 12.60 -3.23
CA LEU A 10 -6.69 12.69 -2.99
C LEU A 10 -6.10 11.29 -2.81
N ALA A 11 -4.96 11.06 -3.45
CA ALA A 11 -4.16 9.85 -3.25
C ALA A 11 -2.68 10.19 -3.04
N PHE A 12 -2.02 9.35 -2.25
CA PHE A 12 -0.59 9.37 -2.04
C PHE A 12 0.11 8.60 -3.15
N HIS A 13 1.01 9.28 -3.86
CA HIS A 13 1.76 8.73 -4.97
C HIS A 13 3.12 8.20 -4.51
N SER A 14 3.51 7.00 -4.94
CA SER A 14 4.74 6.34 -4.44
C SER A 14 6.03 7.00 -4.93
N ASN A 15 6.06 7.58 -6.14
CA ASN A 15 7.26 8.22 -6.65
C ASN A 15 7.61 9.50 -5.91
N ILE A 16 8.88 9.64 -5.58
CA ILE A 16 9.51 10.88 -5.10
C ILE A 16 10.78 11.15 -5.92
N TYR A 17 11.20 12.41 -5.97
CA TYR A 17 12.38 12.83 -6.73
C TYR A 17 13.40 13.52 -5.81
N ILE A 18 14.60 12.95 -5.75
CA ILE A 18 15.72 13.50 -4.96
C ILE A 18 16.87 13.77 -5.93
N ASN A 19 17.29 15.02 -6.05
CA ASN A 19 18.33 15.44 -7.00
C ASN A 19 18.04 14.94 -8.43
N LYS A 20 16.79 15.13 -8.89
CA LYS A 20 16.25 14.65 -10.19
C LYS A 20 16.28 13.12 -10.39
N LYS A 21 16.64 12.33 -9.38
CA LYS A 21 16.58 10.86 -9.42
C LYS A 21 15.29 10.36 -8.81
N ARG A 22 14.57 9.51 -9.55
CA ARG A 22 13.34 8.86 -9.07
C ARG A 22 13.66 7.84 -7.99
N LYS A 23 12.89 7.88 -6.90
CA LYS A 23 12.79 6.84 -5.88
C LYS A 23 11.32 6.50 -5.69
N CYS A 24 11.04 5.34 -5.12
CA CYS A 24 9.68 4.90 -4.82
C CYS A 24 9.56 4.61 -3.32
N LEU A 25 8.49 5.10 -2.70
CA LEU A 25 8.09 4.69 -1.36
C LEU A 25 7.30 3.37 -1.45
N PRO A 26 7.59 2.39 -0.57
CA PRO A 26 6.78 1.18 -0.45
C PRO A 26 5.39 1.54 0.07
N LEU A 27 4.40 1.29 -0.77
CA LEU A 27 2.98 1.35 -0.47
C LEU A 27 2.43 -0.07 -0.52
N ILE A 28 1.37 -0.38 0.21
CA ILE A 28 0.72 -1.69 0.21
C ILE A 28 -0.80 -1.49 0.28
N ASP A 29 -1.54 -2.07 -0.66
CA ASP A 29 -2.99 -2.22 -0.57
C ASP A 29 -3.31 -3.65 -0.09
N PHE A 30 -3.62 -3.80 1.20
CA PHE A 30 -3.92 -5.10 1.79
C PHE A 30 -5.38 -5.49 1.53
N SER A 31 -5.66 -6.77 1.30
CA SER A 31 -7.03 -7.23 0.98
C SER A 31 -7.81 -7.78 2.19
N PHE A 32 -7.24 -7.74 3.40
CA PHE A 32 -7.86 -8.29 4.61
C PHE A 32 -8.53 -7.22 5.49
N ILE A 33 -9.58 -7.61 6.20
CA ILE A 33 -10.40 -6.72 7.04
C ILE A 33 -9.90 -6.70 8.50
N GLU A 34 -9.40 -7.83 8.98
CA GLU A 34 -8.97 -8.03 10.35
C GLU A 34 -7.60 -8.70 10.38
N PHE A 35 -6.84 -8.41 11.43
CA PHE A 35 -5.59 -9.09 11.71
C PHE A 35 -5.85 -10.44 12.38
N ASP A 36 -5.23 -11.47 11.83
CA ASP A 36 -5.12 -12.82 12.36
C ASP A 36 -3.65 -13.26 12.30
N GLU A 37 -3.35 -14.47 12.75
CA GLU A 37 -1.97 -14.98 12.76
C GLU A 37 -1.34 -15.00 11.35
N SER A 38 -2.14 -15.24 10.31
CA SER A 38 -1.65 -15.40 8.93
C SER A 38 -1.26 -14.05 8.30
N THR A 39 -2.09 -13.04 8.53
CA THR A 39 -1.92 -11.66 8.08
C THR A 39 -0.80 -11.00 8.86
N ASP A 40 -0.76 -11.16 10.19
CA ASP A 40 0.31 -10.68 11.06
C ASP A 40 1.68 -11.21 10.62
N ARG A 41 1.79 -12.52 10.42
CA ARG A 41 3.03 -13.15 9.93
C ARG A 41 3.44 -12.64 8.55
N SER A 42 2.48 -12.27 7.71
CA SER A 42 2.76 -11.74 6.37
C SER A 42 3.23 -10.29 6.42
N VAL A 43 2.58 -9.45 7.22
CA VAL A 43 3.03 -8.07 7.46
C VAL A 43 4.42 -8.05 8.11
N PHE A 44 4.67 -8.93 9.07
CA PHE A 44 6.00 -9.10 9.67
C PHE A 44 7.08 -9.44 8.63
N ARG A 45 6.81 -10.39 7.71
CA ARG A 45 7.76 -10.68 6.61
C ARG A 45 8.00 -9.49 5.69
N ILE A 46 6.97 -8.67 5.45
CA ILE A 46 7.12 -7.44 4.65
C ILE A 46 7.96 -6.40 5.40
N HIS A 47 7.73 -6.24 6.71
CA HIS A 47 8.55 -5.41 7.58
C HIS A 47 10.02 -5.84 7.51
N GLU A 48 10.31 -7.12 7.69
CA GLU A 48 11.68 -7.67 7.63
C GLU A 48 12.33 -7.47 6.26
N TYR A 49 11.60 -7.73 5.17
CA TYR A 49 12.09 -7.51 3.81
C TYR A 49 12.45 -6.04 3.56
N LEU A 50 11.59 -5.14 4.02
CA LEU A 50 11.82 -3.71 3.91
C LEU A 50 12.86 -3.22 4.91
N ASN A 51 13.10 -3.90 6.03
CA ASN A 51 13.95 -3.43 7.13
C ASN A 51 13.64 -1.97 7.51
N THR A 52 12.35 -1.67 7.69
CA THR A 52 11.82 -0.38 8.10
C THR A 52 10.39 -0.54 8.59
N SER A 53 9.94 0.39 9.42
CA SER A 53 8.57 0.38 9.93
C SER A 53 7.52 0.52 8.84
N ILE A 54 6.39 -0.16 9.05
CA ILE A 54 5.20 -0.07 8.20
C ILE A 54 4.07 0.56 9.01
N TYR A 55 3.64 1.75 8.59
CA TYR A 55 2.51 2.45 9.17
C TYR A 55 1.23 1.95 8.52
N LEU A 56 0.29 1.51 9.35
CA LEU A 56 -0.95 0.91 8.90
C LEU A 56 -2.12 1.86 9.11
N PHE A 57 -3.00 1.90 8.11
CA PHE A 57 -4.23 2.66 8.14
C PHE A 57 -5.39 1.80 7.68
N LYS A 58 -6.43 1.66 8.50
CA LYS A 58 -7.65 0.94 8.10
C LYS A 58 -8.53 1.86 7.26
N THR A 59 -8.94 1.37 6.10
CA THR A 59 -9.65 2.14 5.06
C THR A 59 -11.06 1.58 4.79
N GLY A 60 -11.61 0.85 5.75
CA GLY A 60 -12.95 0.26 5.73
C GLY A 60 -12.83 -1.26 5.75
N ARG A 61 -12.79 -1.86 4.55
CA ARG A 61 -12.67 -3.32 4.37
C ARG A 61 -11.25 -3.79 4.05
N SER A 62 -10.27 -2.92 4.25
CA SER A 62 -8.87 -3.18 3.96
C SER A 62 -7.96 -2.33 4.85
N TYR A 63 -6.67 -2.60 4.76
CA TYR A 63 -5.62 -1.77 5.31
C TYR A 63 -4.72 -1.22 4.20
N HIS A 64 -4.24 -0.01 4.39
CA HIS A 64 -3.16 0.56 3.62
C HIS A 64 -1.88 0.54 4.46
N GLY A 65 -0.78 0.07 3.86
CA GLY A 65 0.55 0.10 4.44
C GLY A 65 1.42 1.18 3.78
N TYR A 66 2.14 1.93 4.60
CA TYR A 66 3.08 2.95 4.16
C TYR A 66 4.43 2.75 4.84
N ALA A 67 5.52 2.71 4.08
CA ALA A 67 6.87 2.65 4.64
C ALA A 67 7.74 3.79 4.10
N LEU A 68 8.68 4.27 4.91
CA LEU A 68 9.50 5.44 4.59
C LEU A 68 10.84 5.11 3.91
N LYS A 69 11.09 3.83 3.63
CA LYS A 69 12.29 3.42 2.87
C LYS A 69 12.22 3.93 1.44
N LYS A 70 13.36 4.35 0.92
CA LYS A 70 13.47 4.89 -0.44
C LYS A 70 14.02 3.83 -1.38
N LEU A 71 13.14 3.22 -2.18
CA LEU A 71 13.54 2.20 -3.14
C LEU A 71 14.01 2.82 -4.46
N THR A 72 14.95 2.16 -5.12
CA THR A 72 15.20 2.42 -6.55
C THR A 72 14.04 1.85 -7.38
N PRO A 73 13.83 2.30 -8.63
CA PRO A 73 12.85 1.71 -9.54
C PRO A 73 12.92 0.18 -9.63
N ASN A 74 14.13 -0.39 -9.71
CA ASN A 74 14.32 -1.83 -9.79
C ASN A 74 13.97 -2.53 -8.47
N ALA A 75 14.44 -1.99 -7.32
CA ALA A 75 14.11 -2.54 -6.02
C ALA A 75 12.60 -2.47 -5.73
N TRP A 76 11.92 -1.45 -6.23
CA TRP A 76 10.47 -1.32 -6.13
C TRP A 76 9.73 -2.39 -6.95
N LYS A 77 10.19 -2.73 -8.17
CA LYS A 77 9.64 -3.86 -8.92
C LYS A 77 9.85 -5.20 -8.20
N SER A 78 11.05 -5.43 -7.65
CA SER A 78 11.33 -6.61 -6.83
C SER A 78 10.45 -6.67 -5.59
N TYR A 79 10.19 -5.53 -4.96
CA TYR A 79 9.29 -5.40 -3.83
C TYR A 79 7.85 -5.75 -4.19
N LEU A 80 7.31 -5.25 -5.32
CA LEU A 80 5.97 -5.62 -5.78
C LEU A 80 5.85 -7.12 -6.08
N GLY A 81 6.88 -7.72 -6.68
CA GLY A 81 6.94 -9.19 -6.84
C GLY A 81 6.95 -9.92 -5.50
N PHE A 82 7.70 -9.41 -4.51
CA PHE A 82 7.71 -9.96 -3.16
C PHE A 82 6.35 -9.84 -2.44
N LEU A 83 5.62 -8.74 -2.64
CA LEU A 83 4.25 -8.60 -2.13
C LEU A 83 3.33 -9.67 -2.72
N LEU A 84 3.42 -9.92 -4.03
CA LEU A 84 2.62 -10.96 -4.69
C LEU A 84 2.90 -12.35 -4.11
N LEU A 85 4.14 -12.64 -3.72
CA LEU A 85 4.51 -13.89 -3.05
C LEU A 85 3.95 -14.03 -1.63
N GLN A 86 3.42 -12.96 -1.02
CA GLN A 86 2.69 -13.06 0.24
C GLN A 86 1.29 -13.65 0.06
N ASN A 87 0.74 -13.64 -1.16
CA ASN A 87 -0.49 -14.34 -1.51
C ASN A 87 -0.18 -15.83 -1.68
N ARG A 88 -0.04 -16.53 -0.54
CA ARG A 88 0.36 -17.95 -0.52
C ARG A 88 -0.75 -18.85 -1.08
N PRO A 89 -0.39 -19.89 -1.85
CA PRO A 89 -1.32 -20.93 -2.25
C PRO A 89 -1.97 -21.57 -1.01
N GLY A 90 -3.29 -21.81 -1.07
CA GLY A 90 -4.05 -22.43 0.02
C GLY A 90 -4.59 -21.46 1.06
N ASN A 91 -4.22 -20.18 1.03
CA ASN A 91 -4.94 -19.16 1.79
C ASN A 91 -6.34 -18.96 1.20
N SER A 92 -7.34 -18.76 2.05
CA SER A 92 -8.73 -18.49 1.63
C SER A 92 -8.93 -17.09 1.05
N PHE A 93 -7.95 -16.20 1.23
CA PHE A 93 -7.96 -14.82 0.74
C PHE A 93 -6.55 -14.33 0.37
N GLU A 94 -6.47 -13.28 -0.45
CA GLU A 94 -5.22 -12.59 -0.77
C GLU A 94 -4.76 -11.72 0.41
N ILE A 95 -3.46 -11.66 0.69
CA ILE A 95 -2.91 -10.73 1.67
C ILE A 95 -2.84 -9.32 1.08
N VAL A 96 -2.41 -9.21 -0.19
CA VAL A 96 -2.23 -7.95 -0.92
C VAL A 96 -3.06 -7.98 -2.20
N ASP A 97 -3.70 -6.88 -2.59
CA ASP A 97 -4.50 -6.80 -3.81
C ASP A 97 -3.62 -7.00 -5.05
N SER A 98 -3.78 -8.15 -5.72
CA SER A 98 -3.00 -8.52 -6.91
C SER A 98 -3.25 -7.58 -8.09
N ARG A 99 -4.44 -6.99 -8.22
CA ARG A 99 -4.75 -6.03 -9.29
C ARG A 99 -4.06 -4.70 -9.03
N TRP A 100 -4.01 -4.25 -7.78
CA TRP A 100 -3.26 -3.06 -7.39
C TRP A 100 -1.76 -3.23 -7.67
N ILE A 101 -1.19 -4.43 -7.41
CA ILE A 101 0.19 -4.77 -7.81
C ILE A 101 0.34 -4.69 -9.34
N GLY A 102 -0.59 -5.30 -10.09
CA GLY A 102 -0.56 -5.30 -11.55
C GLY A 102 -0.60 -3.90 -12.14
N HIS A 103 -1.57 -3.07 -11.74
CA HIS A 103 -1.65 -1.67 -12.16
C HIS A 103 -0.38 -0.89 -11.78
N SER A 104 0.19 -1.17 -10.60
CA SER A 104 1.42 -0.52 -10.19
C SER A 104 2.57 -0.85 -11.15
N LEU A 105 2.77 -2.13 -11.46
CA LEU A 105 3.82 -2.57 -12.40
C LEU A 105 3.68 -1.92 -13.78
N GLU A 106 2.46 -1.87 -14.33
CA GLU A 106 2.16 -1.26 -15.63
C GLU A 106 2.48 0.24 -15.64
N GLN A 107 2.06 0.96 -14.60
CA GLN A 107 2.17 2.43 -14.54
C GLN A 107 3.54 2.92 -14.01
N ASN A 108 4.36 2.04 -13.46
CA ASN A 108 5.66 2.34 -12.82
C ASN A 108 5.56 3.26 -11.58
N PHE A 109 4.40 3.29 -10.93
CA PHE A 109 4.17 3.86 -9.60
C PHE A 109 2.99 3.15 -8.93
N SER A 110 2.83 3.36 -7.62
CA SER A 110 1.63 2.94 -6.89
C SER A 110 0.96 4.17 -6.31
N ALA A 111 -0.35 4.09 -6.12
CA ALA A 111 -1.09 5.11 -5.40
C ALA A 111 -1.99 4.46 -4.35
N LEU A 112 -2.15 5.13 -3.20
CA LEU A 112 -3.11 4.76 -2.17
C LEU A 112 -3.92 5.98 -1.79
N ARG A 113 -5.25 5.84 -1.67
CA ARG A 113 -6.11 7.00 -1.34
C ARG A 113 -5.78 7.56 0.04
N LEU A 114 -5.99 8.86 0.19
CA LEU A 114 -5.93 9.59 1.46
C LEU A 114 -7.28 10.23 1.84
N SER A 115 -8.22 10.34 0.91
CA SER A 115 -9.54 10.93 1.15
C SER A 115 -10.69 9.94 1.00
N ASN A 116 -11.90 10.43 1.25
CA ASN A 116 -13.17 9.74 1.08
C ASN A 116 -14.25 10.76 0.72
N ASN A 117 -14.04 11.48 -0.38
CA ASN A 117 -14.92 12.57 -0.81
C ASN A 117 -16.00 12.11 -1.81
N SER A 118 -16.01 10.84 -2.17
CA SER A 118 -16.99 10.19 -3.05
C SER A 118 -17.71 9.03 -2.36
N LYS A 119 -18.78 8.53 -3.00
CA LYS A 119 -19.54 7.36 -2.53
C LYS A 119 -18.87 6.02 -2.84
N PHE A 120 -17.71 6.04 -3.52
CA PHE A 120 -17.01 4.82 -3.92
C PHE A 120 -16.28 4.16 -2.74
N TYR A 121 -15.82 4.97 -1.78
CA TYR A 121 -15.08 4.49 -0.61
C TYR A 121 -15.96 4.54 0.65
N LEU A 122 -15.63 3.71 1.64
CA LEU A 122 -16.46 3.55 2.85
C LEU A 122 -16.11 4.53 3.97
N GLN A 123 -14.85 4.96 4.04
CA GLN A 123 -14.35 5.81 5.11
C GLN A 123 -13.00 6.45 4.77
N TYR A 124 -12.63 7.49 5.51
CA TYR A 124 -11.26 7.99 5.53
C TYR A 124 -10.29 6.94 6.11
N PRO A 125 -9.04 6.90 5.64
CA PRO A 125 -7.99 6.13 6.29
C PRO A 125 -7.79 6.58 7.74
N HIS A 126 -7.80 5.64 8.69
CA HIS A 126 -7.48 5.91 10.09
C HIS A 126 -6.27 5.10 10.52
N PHE A 127 -5.33 5.75 11.22
CA PHE A 127 -4.14 5.09 11.73
C PHE A 127 -4.54 3.94 12.66
N SER A 128 -4.00 2.75 12.40
CA SER A 128 -4.30 1.53 13.16
C SER A 128 -3.09 0.94 13.87
N GLY A 129 -1.87 1.39 13.54
CA GLY A 129 -0.67 0.93 14.21
C GLY A 129 0.58 0.99 13.34
N VAL A 130 1.67 0.43 13.89
CA VAL A 130 2.96 0.32 13.23
C VAL A 130 3.53 -1.07 13.46
N PHE A 131 4.12 -1.65 12.42
CA PHE A 131 4.97 -2.84 12.49
C PHE A 131 6.43 -2.43 12.36
#